data_AF-A0AAV0SRQ3-F1
#
_entry.id   AF-A0AAV0SRQ3-F1
#
_cell.length_a   1.000
_cell.length_b   1.000
_cell.length_c   1.000
_cell.angle_alpha   90.00
_cell.angle_beta   90.00
_cell.angle_gamma   90.00
#
_symmetry.space_group_name_H-M   'P 1'
#
loop_
_entity.id
_entity.type
_entity.pdbx_description
1 polymer ?
#
loop_
_entity_poly.entity_id
_entity_poly.type
_entity_poly.pdbx_seq_one_letter_code
_entity_poly.pdbx_strand_id
1 'polypeptide(L)'
;MWFPISSVVLVLLAVTTSATNLERQTHQQRGLKEARDIFSKSLSCQCKSTSRPCLFIHGELNGNEEKELQPSSKYFGDMTSHAPCCSSIKYVALDTNSHGWTNGTLQETVCKHALSMSKTSDVKEKTIKDTILVTHSMGALILAGAVANEKCSIETTSTSWVSMSAPMLGTMVSNAAQDVCTDDGWRPFHEVLSLVGRCPVNTGIKSLAYIGGKYSTIALNEAYKKAQKAYRDNVQGAMCSNSKKGILSTYQAKYLMVGSYIEHGTSEHDGFVTFESCRGGFPATKFDDKPTSAFYVTTCNHADTAFLAGNSYFSDAMQPVQWFECLL
;
A
#
# COMPACT_ATOMS: atom_id res chain seq x y z
N MET A 1 24.00 -2.21 -17.59
CA MET A 1 23.11 -2.49 -18.72
C MET A 1 22.28 -1.24 -18.94
N TRP A 2 22.52 -0.47 -20.00
CA TRP A 2 21.79 0.78 -20.28
C TRP A 2 20.38 0.42 -20.77
N PHE A 3 19.36 0.63 -19.96
CA PHE A 3 17.97 0.58 -20.42
C PHE A 3 17.65 1.86 -21.20
N PRO A 4 16.87 1.80 -22.31
CA PRO A 4 16.56 2.99 -23.08
C PRO A 4 15.70 3.94 -22.25
N ILE A 5 16.22 5.14 -22.02
CA ILE A 5 15.62 6.27 -21.28
C ILE A 5 14.13 6.44 -21.63
N SER A 6 13.74 6.24 -22.89
CA SER A 6 12.34 6.32 -23.34
C SER A 6 11.38 5.37 -22.62
N SER A 7 11.80 4.14 -22.28
CA SER A 7 10.91 3.16 -21.65
C SER A 7 10.55 3.51 -20.21
N VAL A 8 11.50 4.04 -19.44
CA VAL A 8 11.27 4.47 -18.04
C VAL A 8 10.30 5.65 -18.00
N VAL A 9 10.36 6.56 -18.96
CA VAL A 9 9.40 7.67 -19.00
C VAL A 9 7.99 7.21 -19.35
N LEU A 10 7.84 6.31 -20.33
CA LEU A 10 6.56 5.71 -20.69
C LEU A 10 5.92 4.97 -19.49
N VAL A 11 6.74 4.28 -18.71
CA VAL A 11 6.33 3.65 -17.45
C VAL A 11 5.82 4.69 -16.46
N LEU A 12 6.61 5.73 -16.17
CA LEU A 12 6.24 6.76 -15.19
C LEU A 12 4.98 7.51 -15.64
N LEU A 13 4.79 7.69 -16.95
CA LEU A 13 3.55 8.17 -17.56
C LEU A 13 2.37 7.23 -17.28
N ALA A 14 2.53 5.92 -17.43
CA ALA A 14 1.45 4.97 -17.14
C ALA A 14 1.13 4.90 -15.62
N VAL A 15 2.11 5.14 -14.76
CA VAL A 15 1.96 5.13 -13.29
C VAL A 15 1.13 6.30 -12.80
N THR A 16 1.47 7.51 -13.25
CA THR A 16 0.91 8.78 -12.79
C THR A 16 -0.31 9.25 -13.60
N THR A 17 -0.66 8.58 -14.70
CA THR A 17 -2.06 8.61 -15.18
C THR A 17 -2.86 7.88 -14.11
N SER A 18 -3.47 8.63 -13.19
CA SER A 18 -4.60 8.12 -12.44
C SER A 18 -5.60 7.50 -13.42
N ALA A 19 -6.29 6.47 -12.96
CA ALA A 19 -7.36 5.77 -13.65
C ALA A 19 -8.59 6.67 -13.97
N THR A 20 -8.40 7.96 -14.20
CA THR A 20 -9.44 8.96 -14.45
C THR A 20 -9.74 9.16 -15.95
N ASN A 21 -8.94 8.61 -16.86
CA ASN A 21 -9.17 8.78 -18.32
C ASN A 21 -9.21 7.48 -19.14
N LEU A 22 -9.22 6.30 -18.52
CA LEU A 22 -9.45 5.01 -19.21
C LEU A 22 -10.77 4.33 -18.84
N GLU A 23 -11.58 4.90 -17.95
CA GLU A 23 -12.92 4.39 -17.59
C GLU A 23 -14.06 4.97 -18.44
N ARG A 24 -13.74 5.64 -19.56
CA ARG A 24 -14.75 6.05 -20.54
C ARG A 24 -14.66 5.23 -21.82
N GLN A 25 -14.73 3.90 -21.72
CA GLN A 25 -15.35 3.09 -22.76
C GLN A 25 -15.76 1.70 -22.26
N THR A 26 -17.08 1.48 -22.33
CA THR A 26 -17.78 0.19 -22.32
C THR A 26 -17.88 -0.58 -21.01
N HIS A 27 -18.70 -0.05 -20.09
CA HIS A 27 -19.64 -0.90 -19.35
C HIS A 27 -20.68 -1.46 -20.35
N GLN A 28 -20.27 -2.41 -21.20
CA GLN A 28 -21.21 -3.34 -21.82
C GLN A 28 -21.16 -4.60 -20.98
N GLN A 29 -22.16 -4.75 -20.10
CA GLN A 29 -22.49 -6.02 -19.49
C GLN A 29 -22.78 -7.04 -20.60
N ARG A 30 -21.77 -7.76 -21.07
CA ARG A 30 -21.97 -9.07 -21.66
C ARG A 30 -22.13 -10.04 -20.50
N GLY A 31 -23.39 -10.34 -20.19
CA GLY A 31 -23.76 -11.33 -19.20
C GLY A 31 -23.19 -12.70 -19.58
N LEU A 32 -22.10 -13.09 -18.90
CA LEU A 32 -21.81 -14.49 -18.67
C LEU A 32 -22.50 -14.85 -17.37
N LYS A 33 -23.68 -15.47 -17.52
CA LYS A 33 -24.41 -16.14 -16.45
C LYS A 33 -23.46 -17.11 -15.74
N GLU A 34 -23.58 -17.07 -14.41
CA GLU A 34 -23.13 -18.03 -13.41
C GLU A 34 -22.51 -19.33 -13.96
N ALA A 35 -21.18 -19.38 -13.97
CA ALA A 35 -20.44 -20.56 -13.56
C ALA A 35 -19.94 -20.32 -12.12
N ARG A 36 -20.88 -20.06 -11.21
CA ARG A 36 -20.62 -20.12 -9.77
C ARG A 36 -20.61 -21.60 -9.38
N ASP A 37 -19.62 -22.03 -8.60
CA ASP A 37 -19.53 -23.34 -7.93
C ASP A 37 -18.97 -24.58 -8.68
N ILE A 38 -17.83 -24.51 -9.38
CA ILE A 38 -17.11 -25.78 -9.69
C ILE A 38 -15.63 -25.83 -9.26
N PHE A 39 -14.90 -24.73 -9.03
CA PHE A 39 -13.46 -24.83 -8.68
C PHE A 39 -12.89 -23.82 -7.68
N SER A 40 -13.65 -23.34 -6.69
CA SER A 40 -13.04 -22.70 -5.51
C SER A 40 -12.99 -23.68 -4.36
N LYS A 41 -11.82 -24.26 -4.10
CA LYS A 41 -11.51 -24.90 -2.82
C LYS A 41 -11.04 -23.85 -1.80
N SER A 42 -11.68 -22.67 -1.74
CA SER A 42 -11.42 -21.74 -0.65
C SER A 42 -12.07 -22.30 0.61
N LEU A 43 -11.27 -22.87 1.51
CA LEU A 43 -11.71 -23.02 2.90
C LEU A 43 -12.05 -21.62 3.40
N SER A 44 -13.33 -21.33 3.63
CA SER A 44 -13.76 -20.08 4.25
C SER A 44 -13.13 -20.01 5.64
N CYS A 45 -12.16 -19.12 5.83
CA CYS A 45 -11.56 -18.90 7.13
C CYS A 45 -12.57 -18.20 8.04
N GLN A 46 -12.66 -18.68 9.29
CA GLN A 46 -13.42 -18.03 10.34
C GLN A 46 -12.48 -17.15 11.16
N CYS A 47 -13.02 -16.06 11.72
CA CYS A 47 -12.25 -15.22 12.62
C CYS A 47 -11.78 -16.02 13.84
N LYS A 48 -10.49 -15.97 14.14
CA LYS A 48 -9.87 -16.64 15.30
C LYS A 48 -9.74 -15.73 16.52
N SER A 49 -10.17 -14.47 16.39
CA SER A 49 -10.13 -13.45 17.44
C SER A 49 -11.49 -12.76 17.62
N THR A 50 -11.53 -11.77 18.52
CA THR A 50 -12.74 -10.95 18.71
C THR A 50 -12.97 -10.07 17.49
N SER A 51 -14.16 -10.18 16.90
CA SER A 51 -14.63 -9.32 15.82
C SER A 51 -14.68 -7.86 16.27
N ARG A 52 -14.10 -6.95 15.48
CA ARG A 52 -13.98 -5.53 15.84
C ARG A 52 -13.97 -4.63 14.59
N PRO A 53 -14.18 -3.32 14.71
CA PRO A 53 -14.17 -2.42 13.56
C PRO A 53 -12.81 -2.42 12.85
N CYS A 54 -12.83 -2.36 11.53
CA CYS A 54 -11.65 -2.32 10.68
C CYS A 54 -11.53 -0.97 9.98
N LEU A 55 -10.34 -0.36 10.07
CA LEU A 55 -10.00 0.88 9.38
C LEU A 55 -8.93 0.62 8.34
N PHE A 56 -9.30 0.82 7.07
CA PHE A 56 -8.42 0.68 5.93
C PHE A 56 -7.81 2.03 5.56
N ILE A 57 -6.47 2.05 5.46
CA ILE A 57 -5.64 3.24 5.27
C ILE A 57 -4.84 3.06 3.98
N HIS A 58 -5.22 3.81 2.96
CA HIS A 58 -4.61 3.74 1.63
C HIS A 58 -3.23 4.43 1.59
N GLY A 59 -2.50 4.18 0.51
CA GLY A 59 -1.21 4.81 0.22
C GLY A 59 -1.32 6.06 -0.64
N GLU A 60 -0.31 6.30 -1.47
CA GLU A 60 -0.30 7.42 -2.44
C GLU A 60 -1.41 7.24 -3.51
N LEU A 61 -1.72 8.28 -4.29
CA LEU A 61 -2.72 8.36 -5.38
C LEU A 61 -4.08 8.97 -5.03
N ASN A 62 -4.25 9.59 -3.85
CA ASN A 62 -5.47 10.33 -3.52
C ASN A 62 -5.18 11.80 -3.24
N GLY A 63 -5.79 12.69 -4.04
CA GLY A 63 -5.72 14.15 -3.85
C GLY A 63 -6.98 14.76 -3.23
N ASN A 64 -8.00 13.94 -2.94
CA ASN A 64 -9.28 14.41 -2.41
C ASN A 64 -9.46 13.83 -1.01
N GLU A 65 -9.10 14.59 0.03
CA GLU A 65 -9.38 14.23 1.42
C GLU A 65 -10.88 14.31 1.70
N GLU A 66 -11.41 13.32 2.44
CA GLU A 66 -12.78 13.37 2.96
C GLU A 66 -12.74 13.50 4.48
N LYS A 67 -13.58 14.38 5.03
CA LYS A 67 -13.63 14.62 6.49
C LYS A 67 -14.18 13.42 7.26
N GLU A 68 -15.05 12.65 6.63
CA GLU A 68 -15.74 11.52 7.23
C GLU A 68 -15.17 10.19 6.73
N LEU A 69 -15.32 9.15 7.55
CA LEU A 69 -14.95 7.79 7.15
C LEU A 69 -15.86 7.26 6.06
N GLN A 70 -15.25 6.74 5.00
CA GLN A 70 -15.96 6.28 3.82
C GLN A 70 -16.44 4.83 4.01
N PRO A 71 -17.63 4.48 3.49
CA PRO A 71 -18.13 3.10 3.50
C PRO A 71 -17.52 2.21 2.41
N SER A 72 -16.85 2.81 1.43
CA SER A 72 -16.21 2.11 0.30
C SER A 72 -14.93 2.83 -0.11
N SER A 73 -14.11 2.17 -0.92
CA SER A 73 -12.90 2.74 -1.49
C SER A 73 -12.69 2.24 -2.91
N LYS A 74 -12.18 3.11 -3.79
CA LYS A 74 -11.69 2.72 -5.12
C LYS A 74 -10.23 2.25 -5.10
N TYR A 75 -9.55 2.42 -3.96
CA TYR A 75 -8.14 2.07 -3.79
C TYR A 75 -7.96 0.60 -3.42
N PHE A 76 -8.85 0.08 -2.58
CA PHE A 76 -8.85 -1.32 -2.13
C PHE A 76 -9.86 -2.14 -2.93
N GLY A 77 -9.60 -3.44 -3.07
CA GLY A 77 -10.63 -4.40 -3.49
C GLY A 77 -11.77 -4.48 -2.47
N ASP A 78 -12.91 -5.03 -2.89
CA ASP A 78 -14.07 -5.21 -2.02
C ASP A 78 -13.80 -6.33 -0.99
N MET A 79 -13.70 -5.95 0.28
CA MET A 79 -13.44 -6.85 1.40
C MET A 79 -14.70 -7.16 2.24
N THR A 80 -15.88 -6.71 1.81
CA THR A 80 -17.12 -6.81 2.60
C THR A 80 -17.48 -8.26 2.98
N SER A 81 -17.20 -9.22 2.10
CA SER A 81 -17.42 -10.66 2.34
C SER A 81 -16.15 -11.43 2.68
N HIS A 82 -15.02 -10.75 2.81
CA HIS A 82 -13.69 -11.35 2.91
C HIS A 82 -12.92 -10.91 4.16
N ALA A 83 -13.65 -10.50 5.20
CA ALA A 83 -13.09 -9.90 6.39
C ALA A 83 -13.80 -10.42 7.64
N PRO A 84 -13.69 -11.72 7.96
CA PRO A 84 -14.49 -12.37 9.01
C PRO A 84 -14.27 -11.77 10.41
N CYS A 85 -13.11 -11.15 10.66
CA CYS A 85 -12.82 -10.46 11.91
C CYS A 85 -13.28 -8.99 11.97
N CYS A 86 -13.81 -8.45 10.87
CA CYS A 86 -14.29 -7.09 10.83
C CYS A 86 -15.78 -7.03 11.17
N SER A 87 -16.14 -6.39 12.30
CA SER A 87 -17.55 -6.13 12.63
C SER A 87 -18.14 -5.00 11.79
N SER A 88 -17.28 -4.10 11.30
CA SER A 88 -17.58 -3.11 10.28
C SER A 88 -16.29 -2.74 9.54
N ILE A 89 -16.42 -2.27 8.30
CA ILE A 89 -15.28 -1.80 7.50
C ILE A 89 -15.48 -0.32 7.20
N LYS A 90 -14.44 0.47 7.41
CA LYS A 90 -14.37 1.88 7.04
C LYS A 90 -13.04 2.17 6.35
N TYR A 91 -13.05 3.16 5.49
CA TYR A 91 -11.89 3.62 4.75
C TYR A 91 -11.63 5.08 5.11
N VAL A 92 -10.38 5.42 5.39
CA VAL A 92 -9.98 6.83 5.44
C VAL A 92 -9.63 7.31 4.03
N ALA A 93 -10.00 8.55 3.68
CA ALA A 93 -9.58 9.17 2.43
C ALA A 93 -8.70 10.38 2.77
N LEU A 94 -7.39 10.25 2.58
CA LEU A 94 -6.36 11.21 2.94
C LEU A 94 -5.81 11.91 1.69
N ASP A 95 -5.50 13.21 1.75
CA ASP A 95 -4.76 13.88 0.66
C ASP A 95 -3.27 13.50 0.72
N THR A 96 -2.96 12.43 0.01
CA THR A 96 -1.65 11.79 -0.11
C THR A 96 -0.88 12.23 -1.34
N ASN A 97 -1.48 13.02 -2.23
CA ASN A 97 -0.78 13.62 -3.37
C ASN A 97 -0.08 14.91 -2.93
N SER A 98 -0.79 15.77 -2.19
CA SER A 98 -0.27 17.08 -1.78
C SER A 98 0.58 17.02 -0.52
N HIS A 99 0.43 15.97 0.29
CA HIS A 99 1.14 15.80 1.55
C HIS A 99 1.96 14.51 1.58
N GLY A 100 3.20 14.62 2.06
CA GLY A 100 4.05 13.48 2.33
C GLY A 100 3.67 12.76 3.63
N TRP A 101 4.11 11.51 3.78
CA TRP A 101 3.80 10.70 4.97
C TRP A 101 4.35 11.27 6.29
N THR A 102 5.35 12.15 6.20
CA THR A 102 5.93 12.88 7.34
C THR A 102 5.12 14.12 7.75
N ASN A 103 4.03 14.45 7.05
CA ASN A 103 3.21 15.61 7.37
C ASN A 103 2.45 15.40 8.69
N GLY A 104 2.63 16.32 9.65
CA GLY A 104 2.04 16.21 10.98
C GLY A 104 0.51 16.23 10.99
N THR A 105 -0.11 17.05 10.13
CA THR A 105 -1.57 17.12 9.99
C THR A 105 -2.13 15.82 9.45
N LEU A 106 -1.50 15.25 8.43
CA LEU A 106 -1.89 13.95 7.86
C LEU A 106 -1.83 12.83 8.91
N GLN A 107 -0.78 12.84 9.75
CA GLN A 107 -0.61 11.93 10.87
C GLN A 107 -1.67 12.13 11.97
N GLU A 108 -2.03 13.36 12.29
CA GLU A 108 -3.11 13.67 13.23
C GLU A 108 -4.47 13.20 12.70
N THR A 109 -4.74 13.40 11.41
CA THR A 109 -5.97 12.96 10.75
C THR A 109 -6.11 11.44 10.81
N VAL A 110 -5.06 10.66 10.48
CA VAL A 110 -5.14 9.20 10.56
C VAL A 110 -5.38 8.71 11.99
N CYS A 111 -4.72 9.33 12.98
CA CYS A 111 -4.93 9.00 14.40
C CYS A 111 -6.34 9.33 14.86
N LYS A 112 -6.88 10.50 14.48
CA LYS A 112 -8.26 10.89 14.80
C LYS A 112 -9.26 9.87 14.27
N HIS A 113 -9.10 9.43 13.03
CA HIS A 113 -9.95 8.41 12.44
C HIS A 113 -9.81 7.06 13.14
N ALA A 114 -8.59 6.62 13.42
CA ALA A 114 -8.34 5.37 14.14
C ALA A 114 -8.96 5.38 15.55
N LEU A 115 -8.82 6.47 16.30
CA LEU A 115 -9.44 6.64 17.61
C LEU A 115 -10.96 6.60 17.54
N SER A 116 -11.57 7.12 16.46
CA SER A 116 -13.03 7.15 16.30
C SER A 116 -13.68 5.80 15.98
N MET A 117 -12.89 4.78 15.62
CA MET A 117 -13.41 3.47 15.21
C MET A 117 -14.06 2.71 16.35
N SER A 118 -13.55 2.86 17.57
CA SER A 118 -14.07 2.18 18.75
C SER A 118 -14.37 3.16 19.87
N LYS A 119 -15.50 2.96 20.55
CA LYS A 119 -15.88 3.73 21.75
C LYS A 119 -14.98 3.43 22.95
N THR A 120 -14.21 2.34 22.90
CA THR A 120 -13.27 1.95 23.97
C THR A 120 -11.89 2.60 23.80
N SER A 121 -11.61 3.20 22.64
CA SER A 121 -10.40 4.00 22.44
C SER A 121 -10.34 5.13 23.47
N ASP A 122 -9.14 5.37 24.01
CA ASP A 122 -8.92 6.48 24.93
C ASP A 122 -8.55 7.73 24.12
N VAL A 123 -9.53 8.59 23.84
CA VAL A 123 -9.32 9.82 23.07
C VAL A 123 -8.43 10.81 23.82
N LYS A 124 -8.45 10.81 25.15
CA LYS A 124 -7.67 11.74 25.98
C LYS A 124 -6.19 11.35 25.97
N GLU A 125 -5.92 10.06 26.20
CA GLU A 125 -4.57 9.48 26.16
C GLU A 125 -4.14 9.09 24.73
N LYS A 126 -4.96 9.40 23.72
CA LYS A 126 -4.73 9.13 22.29
C LYS A 126 -4.37 7.67 22.00
N THR A 127 -4.96 6.73 22.73
CA THR A 127 -4.69 5.30 22.62
C THR A 127 -5.79 4.58 21.85
N ILE A 128 -5.43 3.97 20.72
CA ILE A 128 -6.35 3.21 19.86
C ILE A 128 -6.59 1.82 20.45
N LYS A 129 -7.86 1.47 20.67
CA LYS A 129 -8.30 0.18 21.23
C LYS A 129 -9.35 -0.49 20.36
N ASP A 130 -9.48 -1.82 20.52
CA ASP A 130 -10.53 -2.64 19.89
C ASP A 130 -10.73 -2.35 18.39
N THR A 131 -9.63 -2.21 17.63
CA THR A 131 -9.67 -1.87 16.20
C THR A 131 -8.73 -2.78 15.41
N ILE A 132 -9.07 -3.10 14.17
CA ILE A 132 -8.10 -3.70 13.22
C ILE A 132 -7.69 -2.59 12.24
N LEU A 133 -6.44 -2.18 12.32
CA LEU A 133 -5.83 -1.18 11.44
C LEU A 133 -5.23 -1.91 10.23
N VAL A 134 -5.74 -1.61 9.03
CA VAL A 134 -5.30 -2.23 7.78
C VAL A 134 -4.61 -1.16 6.95
N THR A 135 -3.32 -1.31 6.71
CA THR A 135 -2.51 -0.31 5.99
C THR A 135 -1.96 -0.87 4.69
N HIS A 136 -1.96 -0.05 3.64
CA HIS A 136 -1.30 -0.37 2.37
C HIS A 136 -0.34 0.73 1.95
N SER A 137 0.81 0.35 1.40
CA SER A 137 1.76 1.28 0.80
C SER A 137 2.09 2.45 1.75
N MET A 138 2.06 3.70 1.27
CA MET A 138 2.33 4.89 2.08
C MET A 138 1.44 5.01 3.34
N GLY A 139 0.25 4.40 3.36
CA GLY A 139 -0.63 4.40 4.53
C GLY A 139 0.02 3.78 5.77
N ALA A 140 0.89 2.78 5.57
CA ALA A 140 1.66 2.18 6.65
C ALA A 140 2.70 3.15 7.23
N LEU A 141 3.36 3.95 6.39
CA LEU A 141 4.28 5.00 6.83
C LEU A 141 3.56 6.14 7.54
N ILE A 142 2.38 6.54 7.08
CA ILE A 142 1.59 7.60 7.72
C ILE A 142 1.24 7.17 9.16
N LEU A 143 0.71 5.96 9.34
CA LEU A 143 0.39 5.45 10.68
C LEU A 143 1.65 5.22 11.53
N ALA A 144 2.71 4.63 10.96
CA ALA A 144 3.99 4.42 11.66
C ALA A 144 4.62 5.74 12.11
N GLY A 145 4.61 6.75 11.25
CA GLY A 145 5.08 8.10 11.54
C GLY A 145 4.24 8.77 12.62
N ALA A 146 2.92 8.60 12.58
CA ALA A 146 2.02 9.13 13.59
C ALA A 146 2.28 8.52 14.98
N VAL A 147 2.47 7.20 15.06
CA VAL A 147 2.86 6.52 16.31
C VAL A 147 4.26 6.96 16.77
N ALA A 148 5.22 7.01 15.86
CA ALA A 148 6.59 7.43 16.15
C ALA A 148 6.71 8.89 16.63
N ASN A 149 5.76 9.74 16.21
CA ASN A 149 5.67 11.15 16.60
C ASN A 149 4.63 11.41 17.68
N GLU A 150 4.18 10.36 18.38
CA GLU A 150 3.29 10.44 19.55
C GLU A 150 1.95 11.16 19.25
N LYS A 151 1.49 11.08 17.99
CA LYS A 151 0.17 11.58 17.59
C LYS A 151 -0.95 10.66 18.09
N CYS A 152 -0.66 9.37 18.20
CA CYS A 152 -1.46 8.37 18.89
C CYS A 152 -0.59 7.16 19.26
N SER A 153 -1.11 6.27 20.10
CA SER A 153 -0.51 4.97 20.43
C SER A 153 -1.50 3.84 20.12
N ILE A 154 -0.98 2.61 20.03
CA ILE A 154 -1.76 1.40 19.74
C ILE A 154 -1.71 0.49 20.96
N GLU A 155 -2.87 0.14 21.52
CA GLU A 155 -2.94 -0.90 22.55
C GLU A 155 -2.92 -2.30 21.89
N THR A 156 -1.77 -2.96 21.92
CA THR A 156 -1.55 -4.20 21.15
C THR A 156 -2.31 -5.43 21.66
N THR A 157 -2.94 -5.36 22.83
CA THR A 157 -3.78 -6.43 23.38
C THR A 157 -5.17 -6.47 22.74
N SER A 158 -5.74 -5.31 22.40
CA SER A 158 -7.08 -5.17 21.84
C SER A 158 -7.09 -4.62 20.41
N THR A 159 -5.96 -4.16 19.88
CA THR A 159 -5.83 -3.63 18.52
C THR A 159 -4.84 -4.45 17.70
N SER A 160 -5.24 -4.82 16.49
CA SER A 160 -4.35 -5.47 15.52
C SER A 160 -3.99 -4.50 14.40
N TRP A 161 -2.72 -4.40 14.04
CA TRP A 161 -2.24 -3.72 12.85
C TRP A 161 -1.73 -4.75 11.84
N VAL A 162 -2.42 -4.76 10.70
CA VAL A 162 -2.13 -5.54 9.51
C VAL A 162 -1.59 -4.61 8.42
N SER A 163 -0.48 -4.98 7.79
CA SER A 163 0.20 -4.11 6.82
C SER A 163 0.53 -4.83 5.52
N MET A 164 0.46 -4.11 4.41
CA MET A 164 0.67 -4.64 3.07
C MET A 164 1.55 -3.69 2.26
N SER A 165 2.63 -4.21 1.68
CA SER A 165 3.49 -3.48 0.73
C SER A 165 3.99 -2.12 1.23
N ALA A 166 4.36 -2.04 2.52
CA ALA A 166 4.76 -0.80 3.19
C ALA A 166 6.17 -0.34 2.75
N PRO A 167 6.39 0.87 2.19
CA PRO A 167 7.72 1.31 1.79
C PRO A 167 8.54 1.82 2.99
N MET A 168 8.88 0.98 3.96
CA MET A 168 9.56 1.38 5.20
C MET A 168 11.03 1.84 5.02
N LEU A 169 11.59 1.66 3.83
CA LEU A 169 12.85 2.23 3.37
C LEU A 169 12.65 3.21 2.20
N GLY A 170 11.42 3.57 1.87
CA GLY A 170 11.05 4.27 0.64
C GLY A 170 11.00 3.34 -0.57
N THR A 171 10.96 3.93 -1.76
CA THR A 171 10.91 3.22 -3.05
C THR A 171 11.81 3.87 -4.09
N MET A 172 12.49 3.04 -4.89
CA MET A 172 13.25 3.48 -6.06
C MET A 172 12.36 4.09 -7.15
N VAL A 173 11.06 3.79 -7.17
CA VAL A 173 10.11 4.44 -8.09
C VAL A 173 10.00 5.93 -7.80
N SER A 174 10.03 6.34 -6.52
CA SER A 174 10.08 7.76 -6.15
C SER A 174 11.35 8.43 -6.69
N ASN A 175 12.51 7.77 -6.54
CA ASN A 175 13.77 8.29 -7.05
C ASN A 175 13.74 8.44 -8.57
N ALA A 176 13.30 7.41 -9.29
CA ALA A 176 13.17 7.45 -10.75
C ALA A 176 12.20 8.55 -11.21
N ALA A 177 11.06 8.72 -10.54
CA ALA A 177 10.12 9.79 -10.83
C ALA A 177 10.77 11.18 -10.67
N GLN A 178 11.55 11.37 -9.60
CA GLN A 178 12.24 12.62 -9.34
C GLN A 178 13.40 12.87 -10.33
N ASP A 179 14.15 11.82 -10.73
CA ASP A 179 15.19 11.92 -11.76
C ASP A 179 14.61 12.46 -13.07
N VAL A 180 13.47 11.93 -13.53
CA VAL A 180 12.84 12.40 -14.77
C VAL A 180 12.45 13.87 -14.70
N CYS A 181 12.11 14.40 -13.53
CA CYS A 181 11.69 15.79 -13.37
C CYS A 181 12.81 16.76 -12.95
N THR A 182 14.04 16.29 -12.71
CA THR A 182 15.11 17.16 -12.17
C THR A 182 16.46 16.98 -12.85
N ASP A 183 16.69 15.87 -13.55
CA ASP A 183 17.98 15.55 -14.14
C ASP A 183 18.01 15.94 -15.64
N ASP A 184 19.05 16.67 -16.04
CA ASP A 184 19.23 17.19 -17.41
C ASP A 184 19.27 16.08 -18.46
N GLY A 185 19.70 14.87 -18.08
CA GLY A 185 19.68 13.70 -18.97
C GLY A 185 18.27 13.30 -19.45
N TRP A 186 17.22 13.79 -18.78
CA TRP A 186 15.82 13.50 -19.07
C TRP A 186 15.06 14.71 -19.64
N ARG A 187 15.76 15.79 -19.99
CA ARG A 187 15.18 17.09 -20.37
C ARG A 187 14.06 17.02 -21.42
N PRO A 188 14.17 16.26 -22.54
CA PRO A 188 13.08 16.15 -23.51
C PRO A 188 11.78 15.60 -22.91
N PHE A 189 11.90 14.71 -21.92
CA PHE A 189 10.75 14.11 -21.24
C PHE A 189 10.23 14.98 -20.08
N HIS A 190 11.13 15.68 -19.38
CA HIS A 190 10.77 16.65 -18.36
C HIS A 190 9.83 17.73 -18.92
N GLU A 191 10.12 18.27 -20.11
CA GLU A 191 9.28 19.29 -20.75
C GLU A 191 7.88 18.74 -21.06
N VAL A 192 7.79 17.55 -21.66
CA VAL A 192 6.50 16.88 -21.94
C VAL A 192 5.72 16.63 -20.65
N LEU A 193 6.38 16.13 -19.60
CA LEU A 193 5.74 15.85 -18.33
C LEU A 193 5.33 17.10 -17.56
N SER A 194 6.06 18.20 -17.72
CA SER A 194 5.66 19.50 -17.18
C SER A 194 4.38 20.00 -17.86
N LEU A 195 4.26 19.84 -19.19
CA LEU A 195 3.05 20.23 -19.93
C LEU A 195 1.80 19.46 -19.49
N VAL A 196 1.94 18.19 -19.12
CA VAL A 196 0.81 17.36 -18.64
C VAL A 196 0.67 17.33 -17.11
N GLY A 197 1.35 18.22 -16.38
CA GLY A 197 1.21 18.38 -14.92
C GLY A 197 1.78 17.23 -14.09
N ARG A 198 2.75 16.49 -14.63
CA ARG A 198 3.42 15.33 -14.02
C ARG A 198 4.75 15.70 -13.38
N CYS A 199 5.37 16.76 -13.90
CA CYS A 199 6.50 17.44 -13.29
C CYS A 199 6.06 18.85 -12.83
N PRO A 200 6.52 19.32 -11.65
CA PRO A 200 7.32 18.57 -10.68
C PRO A 200 6.51 17.44 -10.03
N VAL A 201 7.20 16.37 -9.62
CA VAL A 201 6.56 15.26 -8.91
C VAL A 201 5.81 15.77 -7.66
N ASN A 202 4.65 15.18 -7.37
CA ASN A 202 3.84 15.54 -6.21
C ASN A 202 4.58 15.27 -4.88
N THR A 203 4.11 15.91 -3.80
CA THR A 203 4.77 15.84 -2.48
C THR A 203 4.73 14.44 -1.88
N GLY A 204 3.62 13.72 -2.09
CA GLY A 204 3.45 12.33 -1.65
C GLY A 204 4.57 11.43 -2.16
N ILE A 205 4.74 11.36 -3.49
CA ILE A 205 5.78 10.56 -4.13
C ILE A 205 7.17 11.03 -3.69
N LYS A 206 7.44 12.34 -3.63
CA LYS A 206 8.75 12.86 -3.16
C LYS A 206 9.09 12.37 -1.75
N SER A 207 8.10 12.31 -0.85
CA SER A 207 8.31 11.83 0.52
C SER A 207 8.68 10.36 0.63
N LEU A 208 8.49 9.59 -0.44
CA LEU A 208 8.82 8.16 -0.53
C LEU A 208 10.22 7.89 -1.10
N ALA A 209 11.08 8.91 -1.20
CA ALA A 209 12.45 8.75 -1.64
C ALA A 209 13.15 7.65 -0.83
N TYR A 210 13.93 6.80 -1.52
CA TYR A 210 14.59 5.66 -0.90
C TYR A 210 15.67 6.13 0.08
N ILE A 211 15.70 5.51 1.27
CA ILE A 211 16.61 5.87 2.36
C ILE A 211 18.07 5.84 1.89
N GLY A 212 18.84 6.89 2.19
CA GLY A 212 20.22 7.04 1.73
C GLY A 212 20.41 7.29 0.22
N GLY A 213 19.32 7.36 -0.56
CA GLY A 213 19.36 7.71 -1.98
C GLY A 213 19.48 9.22 -2.26
N LYS A 214 19.68 9.58 -3.53
CA LYS A 214 19.87 10.96 -4.04
C LYS A 214 18.86 11.98 -3.52
N TYR A 215 17.59 11.59 -3.38
CA TYR A 215 16.49 12.48 -2.98
C TYR A 215 16.11 12.38 -1.50
N SER A 216 16.77 11.52 -0.72
CA SER A 216 16.47 11.40 0.70
C SER A 216 17.32 12.38 1.52
N THR A 217 16.68 13.02 2.49
CA THR A 217 17.35 13.93 3.44
C THR A 217 17.71 13.20 4.72
N ILE A 218 18.60 13.79 5.53
CA ILE A 218 18.90 13.27 6.88
C ILE A 218 17.62 13.17 7.70
N ALA A 219 16.76 14.18 7.65
CA ALA A 219 15.49 14.19 8.37
C ALA A 219 14.56 13.05 7.92
N LEU A 220 14.46 12.79 6.61
CA LEU A 220 13.66 11.69 6.07
C LEU A 220 14.23 10.32 6.47
N ASN A 221 15.56 10.15 6.44
CA ASN A 221 16.23 8.93 6.90
C ASN A 221 15.95 8.65 8.39
N GLU A 222 16.01 9.68 9.24
CA GLU A 222 15.67 9.55 10.66
C GLU A 222 14.19 9.26 10.88
N ALA A 223 13.30 9.87 10.08
CA ALA A 223 11.88 9.56 10.13
C ALA A 223 11.62 8.08 9.79
N TYR A 224 12.27 7.53 8.75
CA TYR A 224 12.15 6.10 8.42
C TYR A 224 12.60 5.20 9.57
N LYS A 225 13.74 5.49 10.22
CA LYS A 225 14.22 4.70 11.36
C LYS A 225 13.20 4.65 12.49
N LYS A 226 12.60 5.80 12.83
CA LYS A 226 11.56 5.88 13.86
C LYS A 226 10.28 5.14 13.44
N ALA A 227 9.83 5.34 12.20
CA ALA A 227 8.67 4.66 11.64
C ALA A 227 8.86 3.14 11.64
N GLN A 228 10.03 2.64 11.24
CA GLN A 228 10.38 1.22 11.28
C GLN A 228 10.33 0.64 12.69
N LYS A 229 10.78 1.40 13.71
CA LYS A 229 10.65 0.97 15.10
C LYS A 229 9.18 0.85 15.49
N ALA A 230 8.38 1.90 15.26
CA ALA A 230 6.94 1.88 15.53
C ALA A 230 6.23 0.74 14.79
N TYR A 231 6.59 0.50 13.54
CA TYR A 231 6.08 -0.60 12.72
C TYR A 231 6.38 -1.95 13.37
N ARG A 232 7.64 -2.22 13.73
CA ARG A 232 8.02 -3.51 14.32
C ARG A 232 7.44 -3.75 15.71
N ASP A 233 7.26 -2.69 16.48
CA ASP A 233 6.71 -2.77 17.84
C ASP A 233 5.20 -3.05 17.85
N ASN A 234 4.48 -2.74 16.76
CA ASN A 234 3.02 -2.74 16.75
C ASN A 234 2.38 -3.66 15.69
N VAL A 235 3.07 -4.04 14.61
CA VAL A 235 2.48 -4.85 13.54
C VAL A 235 2.41 -6.33 13.92
N GLN A 236 1.22 -6.90 13.88
CA GLN A 236 0.99 -8.34 14.12
C GLN A 236 0.97 -9.17 12.83
N GLY A 237 0.73 -8.57 11.67
CA GLY A 237 0.77 -9.27 10.38
C GLY A 237 1.20 -8.37 9.23
N ALA A 238 2.03 -8.90 8.33
CA ALA A 238 2.53 -8.17 7.17
C ALA A 238 2.53 -9.04 5.91
N MET A 239 1.96 -8.53 4.82
CA MET A 239 2.12 -9.09 3.49
C MET A 239 3.14 -8.28 2.70
N CYS A 240 4.18 -8.95 2.23
CA CYS A 240 5.22 -8.37 1.41
C CYS A 240 5.43 -9.20 0.16
N SER A 241 5.75 -8.58 -0.98
CA SER A 241 6.03 -9.33 -2.20
C SER A 241 7.52 -9.44 -2.48
N ASN A 242 7.93 -10.58 -3.02
CA ASN A 242 9.25 -10.75 -3.64
C ASN A 242 9.14 -10.85 -5.18
N SER A 243 8.01 -10.48 -5.79
CA SER A 243 7.87 -10.50 -7.25
C SER A 243 6.86 -9.51 -7.80
N LYS A 244 7.17 -8.95 -8.97
CA LYS A 244 6.31 -8.02 -9.73
C LYS A 244 5.27 -8.72 -10.62
N LYS A 245 5.19 -10.06 -10.55
CA LYS A 245 4.37 -10.89 -11.45
C LYS A 245 2.89 -10.55 -11.38
N GLY A 246 2.33 -10.52 -10.17
CA GLY A 246 0.91 -10.24 -9.94
C GLY A 246 -0.07 -11.25 -10.55
N ILE A 247 -1.33 -11.06 -10.17
CA ILE A 247 -2.50 -11.82 -10.61
C ILE A 247 -2.88 -11.36 -12.02
N LEU A 248 -3.23 -12.30 -12.89
CA LEU A 248 -3.67 -12.02 -14.26
C LEU A 248 -4.88 -11.07 -14.25
N SER A 249 -4.65 -9.80 -14.58
CA SER A 249 -5.61 -8.70 -14.51
C SER A 249 -5.13 -7.53 -15.37
N THR A 250 -5.97 -6.49 -15.51
CA THR A 250 -5.57 -5.23 -16.15
C THR A 250 -4.43 -4.53 -15.41
N TYR A 251 -4.26 -4.78 -14.11
CA TYR A 251 -3.18 -4.22 -13.30
C TYR A 251 -1.83 -4.88 -13.63
N GLN A 252 -1.83 -6.17 -13.95
CA GLN A 252 -0.61 -6.96 -14.16
C GLN A 252 0.36 -6.31 -15.16
N ALA A 253 -0.11 -5.94 -16.34
CA ALA A 253 0.72 -5.37 -17.39
C ALA A 253 1.38 -4.04 -16.94
N LYS A 254 0.63 -3.20 -16.21
CA LYS A 254 1.14 -1.94 -15.68
C LYS A 254 2.27 -2.17 -14.68
N TYR A 255 2.08 -3.03 -13.68
CA TYR A 255 3.09 -3.24 -12.64
C TYR A 255 4.29 -4.06 -13.11
N LEU A 256 4.09 -5.03 -14.02
CA LEU A 256 5.19 -5.70 -14.71
C LEU A 256 6.08 -4.71 -15.45
N MET A 257 5.47 -3.76 -16.16
CA MET A 257 6.18 -2.71 -16.87
C MET A 257 7.00 -1.86 -15.88
N VAL A 258 6.39 -1.35 -14.81
CA VAL A 258 7.10 -0.57 -13.78
C VAL A 258 8.29 -1.30 -13.23
N GLY A 259 8.06 -2.50 -12.73
CA GLY A 259 9.12 -3.26 -12.09
C GLY A 259 10.20 -3.78 -13.05
N SER A 260 9.98 -3.75 -14.36
CA SER A 260 10.99 -4.22 -15.34
C SER A 260 11.90 -3.10 -15.83
N TYR A 261 11.43 -1.86 -15.81
CA TYR A 261 12.19 -0.72 -16.35
C TYR A 261 12.84 0.16 -15.27
N ILE A 262 12.33 0.14 -14.03
CA ILE A 262 12.96 0.86 -12.91
C ILE A 262 13.97 -0.06 -12.22
N GLU A 263 15.17 0.46 -11.94
CA GLU A 263 16.19 -0.27 -11.19
C GLU A 263 15.89 -0.22 -9.69
N HIS A 264 15.46 -1.35 -9.14
CA HIS A 264 15.16 -1.49 -7.71
C HIS A 264 16.36 -2.00 -6.88
N GLY A 265 17.51 -2.29 -7.52
CA GLY A 265 18.66 -2.94 -6.89
C GLY A 265 18.48 -4.44 -6.57
N THR A 266 17.27 -4.97 -6.77
CA THR A 266 16.91 -6.39 -6.55
C THR A 266 15.74 -6.78 -7.46
N SER A 267 15.60 -8.08 -7.75
CA SER A 267 14.39 -8.64 -8.39
C SER A 267 13.25 -8.91 -7.41
N GLU A 268 13.51 -8.83 -6.10
CA GLU A 268 12.52 -9.06 -5.03
C GLU A 268 11.73 -7.77 -4.72
N HIS A 269 10.69 -7.50 -5.49
CA HIS A 269 9.85 -6.31 -5.32
C HIS A 269 8.48 -6.51 -5.97
N ASP A 270 7.45 -5.83 -5.46
CA ASP A 270 6.07 -5.88 -5.97
C ASP A 270 5.84 -4.99 -7.23
N GLY A 271 6.92 -4.46 -7.80
CA GLY A 271 6.91 -3.44 -8.86
C GLY A 271 7.14 -2.01 -8.36
N PHE A 272 6.90 -1.73 -7.07
CA PHE A 272 7.16 -0.43 -6.43
C PHE A 272 8.08 -0.57 -5.23
N VAL A 273 7.73 -1.44 -4.31
CA VAL A 273 8.38 -1.61 -3.02
C VAL A 273 9.18 -2.91 -3.04
N THR A 274 10.45 -2.82 -2.63
CA THR A 274 11.29 -4.01 -2.49
C THR A 274 10.81 -4.84 -1.30
N PHE A 275 11.01 -6.15 -1.35
CA PHE A 275 10.73 -7.04 -0.23
C PHE A 275 11.41 -6.54 1.04
N GLU A 276 12.66 -6.09 0.95
CA GLU A 276 13.39 -5.48 2.05
C GLU A 276 12.72 -4.23 2.63
N SER A 277 12.31 -3.29 1.76
CA SER A 277 11.59 -2.09 2.19
C SER A 277 10.26 -2.44 2.86
N CYS A 278 9.53 -3.42 2.32
CA CYS A 278 8.29 -3.93 2.91
C CYS A 278 8.45 -4.49 4.32
N ARG A 279 9.53 -5.26 4.56
CA ARG A 279 9.75 -5.90 5.85
C ARG A 279 10.01 -4.91 6.99
N GLY A 280 10.37 -3.66 6.72
CA GLY A 280 10.57 -2.64 7.77
C GLY A 280 11.57 -3.05 8.86
N GLY A 281 12.56 -3.87 8.52
CA GLY A 281 13.56 -4.40 9.45
C GLY A 281 13.20 -5.71 10.16
N PHE A 282 12.04 -6.33 9.88
CA PHE A 282 11.83 -7.73 10.25
C PHE A 282 12.77 -8.65 9.44
N PRO A 283 13.33 -9.71 10.02
CA PRO A 283 14.19 -10.63 9.28
C PRO A 283 13.39 -11.37 8.21
N ALA A 284 14.01 -11.67 7.06
CA ALA A 284 13.36 -12.40 5.97
C ALA A 284 12.86 -13.79 6.42
N THR A 285 13.54 -14.44 7.36
CA THR A 285 13.14 -15.73 7.95
C THR A 285 11.83 -15.69 8.75
N LYS A 286 11.29 -14.50 9.04
CA LYS A 286 9.95 -14.35 9.65
C LYS A 286 8.84 -14.56 8.62
N PHE A 287 9.14 -14.43 7.33
CA PHE A 287 8.15 -14.50 6.25
C PHE A 287 8.11 -15.90 5.65
N ASP A 288 6.90 -16.41 5.47
CA ASP A 288 6.62 -17.72 4.88
C ASP A 288 5.68 -17.51 3.66
N ASP A 289 5.79 -18.35 2.65
CA ASP A 289 5.05 -18.24 1.39
C ASP A 289 3.64 -18.84 1.46
N LYS A 290 3.23 -19.33 2.63
CA LYS A 290 1.87 -19.78 2.89
C LYS A 290 0.96 -18.59 3.23
N PRO A 291 -0.22 -18.49 2.60
CA PRO A 291 -1.18 -17.43 2.93
C PRO A 291 -1.77 -17.56 4.35
N THR A 292 -1.54 -18.66 5.07
CA THR A 292 -1.91 -18.77 6.49
C THR A 292 -0.87 -18.16 7.44
N SER A 293 0.27 -17.71 6.94
CA SER A 293 1.31 -17.07 7.75
C SER A 293 0.93 -15.63 8.09
N ALA A 294 1.14 -15.21 9.34
CA ALA A 294 0.96 -13.81 9.72
C ALA A 294 1.90 -12.87 8.97
N PHE A 295 3.10 -13.35 8.65
CA PHE A 295 4.10 -12.66 7.84
C PHE A 295 4.21 -13.42 6.51
N TYR A 296 3.48 -12.94 5.51
CA TYR A 296 3.30 -13.63 4.24
C TYR A 296 4.20 -13.01 3.17
N VAL A 297 5.05 -13.82 2.55
CA VAL A 297 5.76 -13.43 1.32
C VAL A 297 5.01 -13.94 0.10
N THR A 298 4.49 -13.01 -0.70
CA THR A 298 3.68 -13.29 -1.89
C THR A 298 4.46 -13.00 -3.18
N THR A 299 3.90 -13.35 -4.32
CA THR A 299 4.35 -12.88 -5.65
C THR A 299 3.37 -11.90 -6.30
N CYS A 300 2.42 -11.36 -5.54
CA CYS A 300 1.50 -10.30 -5.95
C CYS A 300 2.26 -9.02 -6.34
N ASN A 301 1.74 -8.28 -7.32
CA ASN A 301 2.22 -6.92 -7.56
C ASN A 301 1.62 -5.94 -6.53
N HIS A 302 2.07 -4.69 -6.55
CA HIS A 302 1.67 -3.68 -5.57
C HIS A 302 0.16 -3.37 -5.53
N ALA A 303 -0.58 -3.55 -6.64
CA ALA A 303 -2.04 -3.40 -6.65
C ALA A 303 -2.75 -4.62 -6.08
N ASP A 304 -2.26 -5.82 -6.40
CA ASP A 304 -2.89 -7.05 -5.94
C ASP A 304 -2.78 -7.22 -4.41
N THR A 305 -1.72 -6.68 -3.80
CA THR A 305 -1.61 -6.59 -2.33
C THR A 305 -2.63 -5.65 -1.69
N ALA A 306 -3.31 -4.79 -2.47
CA ALA A 306 -4.47 -4.00 -2.04
C ALA A 306 -5.81 -4.70 -2.35
N PHE A 307 -5.78 -6.01 -2.63
CA PHE A 307 -6.95 -6.87 -2.92
C PHE A 307 -7.66 -6.59 -4.24
N LEU A 308 -7.11 -5.73 -5.11
CA LEU A 308 -7.81 -5.26 -6.31
C LEU A 308 -8.18 -6.37 -7.31
N ALA A 309 -7.39 -7.44 -7.38
CA ALA A 309 -7.63 -8.58 -8.26
C ALA A 309 -8.15 -9.83 -7.52
N GLY A 310 -8.40 -9.75 -6.21
CA GLY A 310 -8.79 -10.90 -5.40
C GLY A 310 -7.66 -11.92 -5.22
N ASN A 311 -8.02 -13.20 -5.16
CA ASN A 311 -7.09 -14.33 -5.11
C ASN A 311 -6.76 -14.87 -6.50
N SER A 312 -5.55 -15.38 -6.70
CA SER A 312 -5.20 -16.07 -7.94
C SER A 312 -5.87 -17.44 -8.03
N TYR A 313 -6.39 -17.79 -9.21
CA TYR A 313 -6.87 -19.15 -9.49
C TYR A 313 -5.74 -20.14 -9.84
N PHE A 314 -4.55 -19.64 -10.17
CA PHE A 314 -3.48 -20.44 -10.78
C PHE A 314 -2.18 -20.46 -9.97
N SER A 315 -2.16 -19.81 -8.80
CA SER A 315 -0.96 -19.69 -7.97
C SER A 315 -1.31 -19.53 -6.50
N ASP A 316 -0.91 -20.50 -5.69
CA ASP A 316 -1.05 -20.44 -4.24
C ASP A 316 -0.12 -19.38 -3.61
N ALA A 317 0.89 -18.91 -4.35
CA ALA A 317 1.76 -17.81 -3.95
C ALA A 317 1.11 -16.41 -4.08
N MET A 318 -0.13 -16.32 -4.58
CA MET A 318 -0.85 -15.05 -4.82
C MET A 318 -2.27 -15.09 -4.26
N GLN A 319 -2.37 -15.22 -2.93
CA GLN A 319 -3.63 -15.39 -2.21
C GLN A 319 -3.86 -14.25 -1.19
N PRO A 320 -3.89 -12.97 -1.63
CA PRO A 320 -3.91 -11.84 -0.70
C PRO A 320 -5.22 -11.77 0.11
N VAL A 321 -6.36 -12.09 -0.51
CA VAL A 321 -7.67 -12.07 0.16
C VAL A 321 -7.77 -13.22 1.16
N GLN A 322 -7.35 -14.44 0.77
CA GLN A 322 -7.33 -15.58 1.68
C GLN A 322 -6.41 -15.31 2.87
N TRP A 323 -5.26 -14.69 2.65
CA TRP A 323 -4.36 -14.31 3.73
C TRP A 323 -5.06 -13.43 4.76
N PHE A 324 -5.76 -12.38 4.30
CA PHE A 324 -6.47 -11.48 5.20
C PHE A 324 -7.60 -12.20 5.94
N GLU A 325 -8.37 -13.05 5.26
CA GLU A 325 -9.45 -13.85 5.87
C GLU A 325 -8.95 -14.78 6.99
N CYS A 326 -7.76 -15.33 6.84
CA CYS A 326 -7.21 -16.36 7.72
C CYS A 326 -6.27 -15.83 8.81
N LEU A 327 -5.93 -14.55 8.77
CA LEU A 327 -4.87 -13.91 9.56
C LEU A 327 -5.22 -13.81 11.05
N LEU A 328 -6.44 -13.39 11.36
CA LEU A 328 -6.89 -12.98 12.70
C LEU A 328 -8.00 -13.87 13.25
#